data_AF-A0A662IKQ4-F1
#
_entry.id   AF-A0A662IKQ4-F1
#
_cell.length_a   1.000
_cell.length_b   1.000
_cell.length_c   1.000
_cell.angle_alpha   90.00
_cell.angle_beta   90.00
_cell.angle_gamma   90.00
#
_symmetry.space_group_name_H-M   'P 1'
#
loop_
_entity.id
_entity.type
_entity.pdbx_description
1 polymer ?
#
loop_
_entity_poly.entity_id
_entity_poly.type
_entity_poly.pdbx_seq_one_letter_code
_entity_poly.pdbx_strand_id
1 'polypeptide(L)'
;MQIHNAKHQNKSDSFPDKILELAKRVLQIKTRIAKGEELLTQMPDRAHELKLAINSYKQELEELLSDAVELMDELEKILNEKREELRNILHNKNTLIGKALIERALENEKGAEEFEKEANSLSDKIESSEKSIQSLQMLLRDIKEKVKLELRCPKCGSVKISYTSIPQWGEIVVLYRCEKCGHTWRE
;
A
#
# COMPACT_ATOMS: atom_id res chain seq x y z
N MET A 1 -24.18 -10.29 -33.05
CA MET A 1 -22.85 -10.39 -32.38
C MET A 1 -22.99 -9.71 -31.03
N GLN A 2 -23.14 -10.48 -29.95
CA GLN A 2 -23.44 -9.95 -28.61
C GLN A 2 -22.12 -9.51 -27.97
N ILE A 3 -21.97 -8.20 -27.74
CA ILE A 3 -20.87 -7.66 -26.95
C ILE A 3 -21.20 -7.95 -25.48
N HIS A 4 -20.44 -8.88 -24.88
CA HIS A 4 -20.48 -9.09 -23.44
C HIS A 4 -19.93 -7.85 -22.74
N ASN A 5 -20.85 -7.02 -22.26
CA ASN A 5 -20.57 -5.94 -21.33
C ASN A 5 -20.29 -6.56 -19.96
N ALA A 6 -19.08 -7.10 -19.79
CA ALA A 6 -18.60 -7.54 -18.50
C ALA A 6 -18.44 -6.30 -17.62
N LYS A 7 -19.18 -6.26 -16.52
CA LYS A 7 -19.04 -5.29 -15.42
C LYS A 7 -17.61 -5.36 -14.86
N HIS A 8 -16.65 -4.70 -15.50
CA HIS A 8 -15.46 -4.21 -14.82
C HIS A 8 -15.92 -3.01 -14.00
N GLN A 9 -16.47 -3.26 -12.80
CA GLN A 9 -16.45 -2.22 -11.77
C GLN A 9 -15.00 -1.73 -11.67
N ASN A 10 -14.79 -0.42 -11.93
CA ASN A 10 -13.49 0.23 -11.91
C ASN A 10 -12.81 -0.01 -10.56
N LYS A 11 -12.00 -1.08 -10.47
CA LYS A 11 -11.16 -1.32 -9.29
C LYS A 11 -10.17 -0.16 -9.08
N SER A 12 -9.76 0.51 -10.17
CA SER A 12 -8.86 1.68 -10.16
C SER A 12 -9.38 2.84 -9.32
N ASP A 13 -10.69 3.10 -9.34
CA ASP A 13 -11.27 4.30 -8.72
C ASP A 13 -11.35 4.19 -7.19
N SER A 14 -11.16 2.98 -6.65
CA SER A 14 -11.15 2.73 -5.20
C SER A 14 -9.78 2.91 -4.55
N PHE A 15 -8.70 2.97 -5.34
CA PHE A 15 -7.35 3.06 -4.78
C PHE A 15 -7.07 4.39 -4.06
N PRO A 16 -7.50 5.56 -4.56
CA PRO A 16 -7.35 6.82 -3.82
C PRO A 16 -7.95 6.74 -2.41
N ASP A 17 -9.14 6.17 -2.26
CA ASP A 17 -9.80 6.01 -0.96
C ASP A 17 -9.07 5.03 -0.05
N LYS A 18 -8.61 3.89 -0.59
CA LYS A 18 -7.82 2.91 0.17
C LYS A 18 -6.50 3.50 0.65
N ILE A 19 -5.81 4.25 -0.21
CA ILE A 19 -4.55 4.94 0.14
C ILE A 19 -4.79 6.00 1.20
N LEU A 20 -5.87 6.77 1.08
CA LEU A 20 -6.26 7.78 2.07
C LEU A 20 -6.55 7.15 3.43
N GLU A 21 -7.28 6.02 3.46
CA GLU A 21 -7.59 5.32 4.71
C GLU A 21 -6.33 4.75 5.37
N LEU A 22 -5.43 4.17 4.57
CA LEU A 22 -4.14 3.69 5.05
C LEU A 22 -3.30 4.84 5.63
N ALA A 23 -3.26 5.99 4.95
CA ALA A 23 -2.57 7.18 5.43
C ALA A 23 -3.11 7.70 6.78
N LYS A 24 -4.44 7.70 6.96
CA LYS A 24 -5.08 8.07 8.24
C LYS A 24 -4.66 7.13 9.37
N ARG A 25 -4.68 5.82 9.14
CA ARG A 25 -4.29 4.82 10.15
C ARG A 25 -2.81 4.98 10.52
N VAL A 26 -1.93 5.14 9.55
CA VAL A 26 -0.49 5.40 9.76
C VAL A 26 -0.29 6.65 10.61
N LEU A 27 -0.99 7.74 10.29
CA LEU A 27 -0.89 8.99 11.04
C LEU A 27 -1.32 8.81 12.50
N GLN A 28 -2.46 8.16 12.74
CA GLN A 28 -2.95 7.89 14.09
C GLN A 28 -1.95 7.11 14.93
N ILE A 29 -1.35 6.06 14.36
CA ILE A 29 -0.37 5.23 15.08
C ILE A 29 0.93 6.01 15.32
N LYS A 30 1.41 6.78 14.34
CA LYS A 30 2.58 7.67 14.51
C LYS A 30 2.35 8.67 15.66
N THR A 31 1.16 9.25 15.77
CA THR A 31 0.82 10.16 16.89
C THR A 31 0.84 9.43 18.23
N ARG A 32 0.35 8.19 18.30
CA ARG A 32 0.39 7.38 19.53
C ARG A 32 1.82 7.04 19.95
N ILE A 33 2.69 6.68 18.99
CA ILE A 33 4.12 6.43 19.24
C ILE A 33 4.79 7.69 19.78
N ALA A 34 4.62 8.84 19.10
CA ALA A 34 5.23 10.09 19.52
C ALA A 34 4.81 10.49 20.94
N LYS A 35 3.51 10.33 21.27
CA LYS A 35 3.01 10.58 22.63
C LYS A 35 3.59 9.60 23.65
N GLY A 36 3.74 8.32 23.30
CA GLY A 36 4.40 7.33 24.16
C GLY A 36 5.86 7.68 24.42
N GLU A 37 6.60 8.10 23.38
CA GLU A 37 7.99 8.54 23.46
C GLU A 37 8.15 9.79 24.35
N GLU A 38 7.20 10.73 24.27
CA GLU A 38 7.15 11.88 25.17
C GLU A 38 6.93 11.47 26.63
N LEU A 39 5.95 10.61 26.90
CA LEU A 39 5.66 10.10 28.24
C LEU A 39 6.84 9.33 28.84
N LEU A 40 7.62 8.62 28.02
CA LEU A 40 8.83 7.91 28.48
C LEU A 40 9.83 8.84 29.16
N THR A 41 9.95 10.08 28.68
CA THR A 41 10.84 11.08 29.28
C THR A 41 10.28 11.67 30.58
N GLN A 42 8.96 11.66 30.73
CA GLN A 42 8.27 12.28 31.87
C GLN A 42 8.02 11.29 33.01
N MET A 43 7.93 9.98 32.70
CA MET A 43 7.53 8.92 33.64
C MET A 43 8.52 7.73 33.60
N PRO A 44 9.72 7.89 34.19
CA PRO A 44 10.74 6.84 34.17
C PRO A 44 10.34 5.58 34.96
N ASP A 45 9.48 5.72 35.96
CA ASP A 45 8.89 4.64 36.76
C ASP A 45 7.97 3.73 35.94
N ARG A 46 7.35 4.25 34.88
CA ARG A 46 6.49 3.50 33.94
C ARG A 46 7.18 3.21 32.61
N ALA A 47 8.49 3.38 32.53
CA ALA A 47 9.22 3.29 31.26
C ALA A 47 9.10 1.91 30.58
N HIS A 48 8.98 0.84 31.35
CA HIS A 48 8.80 -0.49 30.80
C HIS A 48 7.44 -0.65 30.09
N GLU A 49 6.34 -0.31 30.77
CA GLU A 49 4.99 -0.37 30.21
C GLU A 49 4.85 0.49 28.95
N LEU A 50 5.43 1.70 28.96
CA LEU A 50 5.40 2.61 27.83
C LEU A 50 6.20 2.08 26.63
N LYS A 51 7.36 1.45 26.85
CA LYS A 51 8.14 0.79 25.80
C LYS A 51 7.35 -0.34 25.14
N LEU A 52 6.62 -1.14 25.92
CA LEU A 52 5.78 -2.21 25.39
C LEU A 52 4.65 -1.66 24.51
N ALA A 53 3.95 -0.64 24.98
CA ALA A 53 2.89 0.00 24.20
C ALA A 53 3.42 0.59 22.88
N ILE A 54 4.58 1.26 22.92
CA ILE A 54 5.24 1.79 21.71
C ILE A 54 5.63 0.66 20.75
N ASN A 55 6.14 -0.46 21.25
CA ASN A 55 6.49 -1.60 20.42
C ASN A 55 5.26 -2.24 19.76
N SER A 56 4.12 -2.34 20.48
CA SER A 56 2.85 -2.79 19.90
C SER A 56 2.41 -1.87 18.75
N TYR A 57 2.47 -0.55 18.94
CA TYR A 57 2.15 0.40 17.88
C TYR A 57 3.11 0.31 16.68
N LYS A 58 4.39 -0.02 16.90
CA LYS A 58 5.34 -0.26 15.82
C LYS A 58 5.03 -1.54 15.04
N GLN A 59 4.58 -2.60 15.69
CA GLN A 59 4.10 -3.81 15.02
C GLN A 59 2.86 -3.53 14.16
N GLU A 60 1.92 -2.73 14.66
CA GLU A 60 0.77 -2.29 13.84
C GLU A 60 1.23 -1.51 12.59
N LEU A 61 2.28 -0.69 12.69
CA LEU A 61 2.88 -0.02 11.52
C LEU A 61 3.53 -1.01 10.54
N GLU A 62 4.14 -2.10 11.01
CA GLU A 62 4.69 -3.14 10.13
C GLU A 62 3.60 -3.90 9.37
N GLU A 63 2.47 -4.17 10.02
CA GLU A 63 1.31 -4.77 9.34
C GLU A 63 0.77 -3.84 8.25
N LEU A 64 0.62 -2.55 8.56
CA LEU A 64 0.23 -1.55 7.56
C LEU A 64 1.27 -1.40 6.43
N LEU A 65 2.55 -1.61 6.72
CA LEU A 65 3.59 -1.63 5.69
C LEU A 65 3.38 -2.81 4.72
N SER A 66 3.01 -3.98 5.24
CA SER A 66 2.69 -5.16 4.43
C SER A 66 1.47 -4.88 3.53
N ASP A 67 0.38 -4.35 4.10
CA ASP A 67 -0.83 -3.99 3.37
C ASP A 67 -0.54 -2.98 2.24
N ALA A 68 0.30 -1.98 2.52
CA ALA A 68 0.68 -0.96 1.54
C ALA A 68 1.53 -1.51 0.38
N VAL A 69 2.39 -2.50 0.65
CA VAL A 69 3.18 -3.19 -0.39
C VAL A 69 2.27 -4.01 -1.30
N GLU A 70 1.35 -4.79 -0.72
CA GLU A 70 0.39 -5.57 -1.51
C GLU A 70 -0.47 -4.67 -2.41
N LEU A 71 -0.95 -3.54 -1.87
CA LEU A 71 -1.73 -2.57 -2.63
C LEU A 71 -0.93 -1.93 -3.78
N MET A 72 0.38 -1.71 -3.59
CA MET A 72 1.27 -1.19 -4.63
C MET A 72 1.44 -2.20 -5.76
N ASP A 73 1.69 -3.47 -5.44
CA ASP A 73 1.83 -4.55 -6.43
C ASP A 73 0.55 -4.73 -7.27
N GLU A 74 -0.62 -4.67 -6.62
CA GLU A 74 -1.91 -4.71 -7.30
C GLU A 74 -2.07 -3.56 -8.30
N LEU A 75 -1.70 -2.34 -7.89
CA LEU A 75 -1.85 -1.15 -8.71
C LEU A 75 -0.84 -1.11 -9.88
N GLU A 76 0.39 -1.59 -9.66
CA GLU A 76 1.38 -1.75 -10.73
C GLU A 76 0.92 -2.75 -11.79
N LYS A 77 0.31 -3.86 -11.38
CA LYS A 77 -0.27 -4.84 -12.31
C LYS A 77 -1.35 -4.21 -13.18
N ILE A 78 -2.28 -3.48 -12.58
CA ILE A 78 -3.36 -2.77 -13.31
C ILE A 78 -2.77 -1.72 -14.26
N LEU A 79 -1.77 -0.96 -13.82
CA LEU A 79 -1.10 0.04 -14.65
C LEU A 79 -0.48 -0.60 -15.90
N ASN A 80 0.17 -1.76 -15.74
CA ASN A 80 0.77 -2.48 -16.85
C ASN A 80 -0.28 -3.01 -17.84
N GLU A 81 -1.40 -3.54 -17.34
CA GLU A 81 -2.55 -3.94 -18.18
C GLU A 81 -3.11 -2.75 -18.98
N LYS A 82 -3.29 -1.59 -18.34
CA LYS A 82 -3.81 -0.37 -19.00
C LYS A 82 -2.84 0.20 -20.04
N ARG A 83 -1.54 0.16 -19.77
CA ARG A 83 -0.52 0.54 -20.75
C ARG A 83 -0.54 -0.37 -21.98
N GLU A 84 -0.79 -1.66 -21.79
CA GLU A 84 -0.92 -2.61 -22.91
C GLU A 84 -2.20 -2.36 -23.72
N GLU A 85 -3.34 -2.11 -23.06
CA GLU A 85 -4.58 -1.71 -23.75
C GLU A 85 -4.37 -0.46 -24.60
N LEU A 86 -3.72 0.57 -24.06
CA LEU A 86 -3.41 1.80 -24.80
C LEU A 86 -2.49 1.54 -26.00
N ARG A 87 -1.44 0.72 -25.83
CA ARG A 87 -0.57 0.30 -26.93
C ARG A 87 -1.37 -0.38 -28.05
N ASN A 88 -2.28 -1.27 -27.70
CA ASN A 88 -3.13 -1.98 -28.67
C ASN A 88 -4.07 -1.02 -29.39
N ILE A 89 -4.70 -0.08 -28.69
CA ILE A 89 -5.56 0.95 -29.31
C ILE A 89 -4.76 1.82 -30.29
N LEU A 90 -3.58 2.32 -29.88
CA LEU A 90 -2.72 3.11 -30.74
C LEU A 90 -2.21 2.31 -31.96
N HIS A 91 -1.85 1.04 -31.75
CA HIS A 91 -1.43 0.16 -32.83
C HIS A 91 -2.56 -0.12 -33.82
N ASN A 92 -3.78 -0.37 -33.32
CA ASN A 92 -4.97 -0.56 -34.15
C ASN A 92 -5.32 0.72 -34.91
N LYS A 93 -5.28 1.89 -34.26
CA LYS A 93 -5.44 3.21 -34.91
C LYS A 93 -4.43 3.37 -36.05
N ASN A 94 -3.14 3.13 -35.81
CA ASN A 94 -2.10 3.28 -36.82
C ASN A 94 -2.22 2.25 -37.96
N THR A 95 -2.63 1.01 -37.65
CA THR A 95 -2.87 -0.03 -38.65
C THR A 95 -4.08 0.29 -39.51
N LEU A 96 -5.17 0.82 -38.93
CA LEU A 96 -6.35 1.26 -39.65
C LEU A 96 -6.07 2.52 -40.47
N ILE A 97 -5.29 3.48 -39.97
CA ILE A 97 -4.80 4.62 -40.77
C ILE A 97 -3.92 4.12 -41.92
N GLY A 98 -3.00 3.19 -41.65
CA GLY A 98 -2.15 2.58 -42.68
C GLY A 98 -2.98 1.85 -43.75
N LYS A 99 -3.98 1.06 -43.34
CA LYS A 99 -4.93 0.39 -44.24
C LYS A 99 -5.82 1.38 -44.98
N ALA A 100 -6.30 2.44 -44.36
CA ALA A 100 -7.12 3.49 -45.00
C ALA A 100 -6.32 4.32 -46.02
N LEU A 101 -5.04 4.61 -45.73
CA LEU A 101 -4.10 5.20 -46.69
C LEU A 101 -3.87 4.27 -47.90
N ILE A 102 -3.97 2.96 -47.70
CA ILE A 102 -3.88 1.93 -48.74
C ILE A 102 -5.23 1.72 -49.47
N GLU A 103 -6.38 1.84 -48.78
CA GLU A 103 -7.75 1.58 -49.27
C GLU A 103 -8.41 2.78 -49.99
N ARG A 104 -7.72 3.93 -50.05
CA ARG A 104 -8.06 5.21 -50.73
C ARG A 104 -8.86 6.19 -49.87
N ALA A 105 -8.71 7.48 -50.20
CA ALA A 105 -9.78 8.49 -50.28
C ALA A 105 -11.12 8.22 -49.53
N LEU A 106 -11.45 9.14 -48.62
CA LEU A 106 -12.77 9.77 -48.38
C LEU A 106 -13.70 9.42 -47.20
N GLU A 107 -13.79 8.24 -46.58
CA GLU A 107 -14.99 7.99 -45.74
C GLU A 107 -14.74 7.26 -44.41
N ASN A 108 -14.43 8.01 -43.33
CA ASN A 108 -14.97 7.86 -41.95
C ASN A 108 -14.10 8.58 -40.89
N GLU A 109 -14.35 9.87 -40.65
CA GLU A 109 -13.79 10.62 -39.50
C GLU A 109 -14.31 10.10 -38.13
N LYS A 110 -15.48 9.46 -38.10
CA LYS A 110 -16.13 9.00 -36.87
C LYS A 110 -15.32 7.96 -36.07
N GLY A 111 -14.55 7.10 -36.74
CA GLY A 111 -13.76 6.07 -36.04
C GLY A 111 -12.52 6.64 -35.34
N ALA A 112 -11.88 7.66 -35.93
CA ALA A 112 -10.69 8.29 -35.36
C ALA A 112 -11.02 9.04 -34.05
N GLU A 113 -12.18 9.70 -34.01
CA GLU A 113 -12.66 10.46 -32.85
C GLU A 113 -12.98 9.54 -31.66
N GLU A 114 -13.53 8.35 -31.91
CA GLU A 114 -13.79 7.34 -30.86
C GLU A 114 -12.49 6.78 -30.28
N PHE A 115 -11.50 6.43 -31.11
CA PHE A 115 -10.19 5.99 -30.65
C PHE A 115 -9.46 7.07 -29.85
N GLU A 116 -9.60 8.33 -30.23
CA GLU A 116 -8.97 9.46 -29.53
C GLU A 116 -9.62 9.71 -28.16
N LYS A 117 -10.95 9.63 -28.07
CA LYS A 117 -11.66 9.70 -26.78
C LYS A 117 -11.28 8.56 -25.85
N GLU A 118 -11.19 7.33 -26.37
CA GLU A 118 -10.79 6.16 -25.58
C GLU A 118 -9.32 6.23 -25.13
N ALA A 119 -8.42 6.66 -26.01
CA ALA A 119 -7.01 6.85 -25.68
C ALA A 119 -6.81 7.94 -24.62
N ASN A 120 -7.49 9.08 -24.74
CA ASN A 120 -7.43 10.16 -23.75
C ASN A 120 -7.98 9.69 -22.40
N SER A 121 -9.12 9.00 -22.37
CA SER A 121 -9.68 8.45 -21.13
C SER A 121 -8.74 7.44 -20.46
N LEU A 122 -8.06 6.58 -21.23
CA LEU A 122 -7.06 5.65 -20.71
C LEU A 122 -5.81 6.38 -20.21
N SER A 123 -5.38 7.43 -20.91
CA SER A 123 -4.26 8.28 -20.49
C SER A 123 -4.54 8.93 -19.14
N ASP A 124 -5.75 9.47 -18.94
CA ASP A 124 -6.18 10.05 -17.66
C ASP A 124 -6.13 9.02 -16.51
N LYS A 125 -6.56 7.78 -16.79
CA LYS A 125 -6.51 6.66 -15.81
C LYS A 125 -5.08 6.24 -15.48
N ILE A 126 -4.18 6.24 -16.47
CA ILE A 126 -2.75 5.97 -16.29
C ILE A 126 -2.14 7.04 -15.39
N GLU A 127 -2.39 8.32 -15.68
CA GLU A 127 -1.87 9.44 -14.88
C GLU A 127 -2.39 9.39 -13.43
N SER A 128 -3.68 9.09 -13.23
CA SER A 128 -4.27 8.91 -11.91
C SER A 128 -3.63 7.76 -11.12
N SER A 129 -3.36 6.64 -11.79
CA SER A 129 -2.69 5.49 -11.20
C SER A 129 -1.23 5.81 -10.83
N GLU A 130 -0.50 6.51 -11.69
CA GLU A 130 0.88 6.95 -11.40
C GLU A 130 0.96 7.86 -10.17
N LYS A 131 0.02 8.80 -10.02
CA LYS A 131 -0.10 9.64 -8.81
C LYS A 131 -0.37 8.81 -7.55
N SER A 132 -1.18 7.75 -7.68
CA SER A 132 -1.47 6.82 -6.58
C SER A 132 -0.23 6.02 -6.16
N ILE A 133 0.58 5.55 -7.11
CA ILE A 133 1.88 4.90 -6.84
C ILE A 133 2.80 5.85 -6.08
N GLN A 134 2.96 7.08 -6.57
CA GLN A 134 3.84 8.07 -5.94
C GLN A 134 3.44 8.34 -4.48
N SER A 135 2.12 8.44 -4.23
CA SER A 135 1.59 8.64 -2.87
C SER A 135 1.89 7.44 -1.96
N LEU A 136 1.73 6.21 -2.46
CA LEU A 136 2.10 5.00 -1.71
C LEU A 136 3.60 4.91 -1.45
N GLN A 137 4.46 5.27 -2.42
CA GLN A 137 5.91 5.28 -2.24
C GLN A 137 6.36 6.24 -1.14
N MET A 138 5.72 7.41 -1.04
CA MET A 138 5.97 8.35 0.05
C MET A 138 5.56 7.76 1.40
N LEU A 139 4.34 7.19 1.50
CA LEU A 139 3.86 6.55 2.72
C LEU A 139 4.78 5.41 3.17
N LEU A 140 5.23 4.55 2.26
CA LEU A 140 6.16 3.46 2.57
C LEU A 140 7.48 3.97 3.13
N ARG A 141 8.03 5.06 2.58
CA ARG A 141 9.27 5.67 3.08
C ARG A 141 9.08 6.17 4.52
N ASP A 142 7.99 6.90 4.76
CA ASP A 142 7.63 7.47 6.06
C ASP A 142 7.42 6.41 7.15
N ILE A 143 6.83 5.27 6.79
CA ILE A 143 6.64 4.14 7.72
C ILE A 143 7.99 3.49 8.03
N LYS A 144 8.82 3.21 7.01
CA LYS A 144 10.15 2.59 7.17
C LYS A 144 11.08 3.40 8.07
N GLU A 145 11.00 4.72 8.04
CA GLU A 145 11.80 5.58 8.94
C GLU A 145 11.39 5.44 10.41
N LYS A 146 10.09 5.26 10.70
CA LYS A 146 9.57 5.15 12.07
C LYS A 146 9.65 3.74 12.67
N VAL A 147 9.64 2.73 11.81
CA VAL A 147 9.76 1.32 12.20
C VAL A 147 11.18 0.93 12.62
N LYS A 148 12.21 1.78 12.36
CA LYS A 148 13.58 1.56 12.87
C LYS A 148 13.65 1.69 14.40
N LEU A 149 13.34 0.59 15.10
CA LEU A 149 13.82 0.14 16.41
C LEU A 149 12.87 -0.98 16.83
N GLU A 150 13.21 -2.21 16.47
CA GLU A 150 12.37 -3.38 16.72
C GLU A 150 13.02 -4.27 17.76
N LEU A 151 12.26 -4.57 18.82
CA LEU A 151 12.42 -5.81 19.55
C LEU A 151 12.25 -6.94 18.53
N ARG A 152 13.32 -7.69 18.27
CA ARG A 152 13.30 -8.82 17.32
C ARG A 152 13.39 -10.10 18.10
N CYS A 153 12.70 -11.13 17.60
CA CYS A 153 12.84 -12.46 18.14
C CYS A 153 14.33 -12.87 18.05
N PRO A 154 14.99 -13.16 19.18
CA PRO A 154 16.42 -13.50 19.17
C PRO A 154 16.69 -14.83 18.44
N LYS A 155 15.65 -15.65 18.20
CA LYS A 155 15.76 -16.93 17.51
C LYS A 155 15.61 -16.84 15.99
N CYS A 156 14.69 -16.03 15.48
CA CYS A 156 14.35 -16.03 14.05
C CYS A 156 14.32 -14.64 13.39
N GLY A 157 14.64 -13.58 14.13
CA GLY A 157 14.65 -12.21 13.65
C GLY A 157 13.27 -11.62 13.32
N SER A 158 12.20 -12.37 13.60
CA SER A 158 10.82 -11.92 13.39
C SER A 158 10.45 -10.83 14.38
N VAL A 159 9.65 -9.91 13.89
CA VAL A 159 9.12 -8.74 14.58
C VAL A 159 7.73 -8.96 15.17
N LYS A 160 7.06 -10.05 14.73
CA LYS A 160 5.77 -10.50 15.25
C LYS A 160 5.95 -11.12 16.63
N ILE A 161 5.75 -10.32 17.67
CA ILE A 161 6.00 -10.67 19.06
C ILE A 161 4.79 -10.26 19.91
N SER A 162 4.09 -11.23 20.47
CA SER A 162 3.12 -10.99 21.55
C SER A 162 3.83 -10.97 22.90
N TYR A 163 3.23 -10.32 23.89
CA TYR A 163 3.76 -10.31 25.25
C TYR A 163 2.67 -10.53 26.29
N THR A 164 3.07 -10.97 27.48
CA THR A 164 2.19 -11.12 28.64
C THR A 164 2.91 -10.64 29.88
N SER A 165 2.28 -9.75 30.63
CA SER A 165 2.78 -9.22 31.89
C SER A 165 2.27 -10.08 33.04
N ILE A 166 3.17 -10.53 33.91
CA ILE A 166 2.86 -11.41 35.03
C ILE A 166 3.46 -10.79 36.30
N PRO A 167 2.66 -10.58 37.36
CA PRO A 167 3.20 -10.14 38.64
C PRO A 167 4.00 -11.28 39.30
N GLN A 168 5.27 -11.03 39.60
CA GLN A 168 6.16 -11.95 40.31
C GLN A 168 6.90 -11.20 41.41
N TRP A 169 6.72 -11.62 42.67
CA TRP A 169 7.51 -11.14 43.82
C TRP A 169 7.54 -9.62 44.02
N GLY A 170 6.45 -8.92 43.67
CA GLY A 170 6.34 -7.46 43.77
C GLY A 170 6.84 -6.70 42.53
N GLU A 171 7.33 -7.40 41.51
CA GLU A 171 7.75 -6.84 40.22
C GLU A 171 6.83 -7.33 39.09
N ILE A 172 6.70 -6.54 38.02
CA ILE A 172 6.00 -6.94 36.80
C ILE A 172 7.03 -7.55 35.86
N VAL A 173 6.91 -8.86 35.58
CA VAL A 173 7.77 -9.57 34.63
C VAL A 173 7.03 -9.71 33.31
N VAL A 174 7.70 -9.43 32.19
CA VAL A 174 7.10 -9.53 30.86
C VAL A 174 7.70 -10.69 30.08
N LEU A 175 6.81 -11.57 29.65
CA LEU A 175 7.11 -12.73 28.83
C LEU A 175 6.75 -12.41 27.39
N TYR A 176 7.76 -12.38 26.53
CA TYR A 176 7.59 -12.23 25.09
C TYR A 176 7.43 -13.59 24.43
N ARG A 177 6.65 -13.64 23.35
CA ARG A 177 6.44 -14.81 22.50
C ARG A 177 6.48 -14.40 21.04
N CYS A 178 7.38 -14.98 20.27
CA CYS A 178 7.38 -14.82 18.83
C CYS A 178 6.21 -15.60 18.22
N GLU A 179 5.35 -14.93 17.46
CA GLU A 179 4.20 -15.56 16.82
C GLU A 179 4.62 -16.40 15.60
N LYS A 180 5.75 -16.07 14.98
CA LYS A 180 6.28 -16.82 13.83
C LYS A 180 6.88 -18.16 14.22
N CYS A 181 7.74 -18.20 15.24
CA CYS A 181 8.52 -19.40 15.59
C CYS A 181 8.21 -19.99 16.97
N GLY A 182 7.28 -19.38 17.72
CA GLY A 182 6.87 -19.81 19.05
C GLY A 182 7.90 -19.58 20.15
N HIS A 183 9.07 -18.99 19.85
CA HIS A 183 10.12 -18.76 20.85
C HIS A 183 9.67 -17.74 21.91
N THR A 184 9.85 -18.09 23.17
CA THR A 184 9.54 -17.23 24.32
C THR A 184 10.80 -16.80 25.05
N TRP A 185 10.86 -15.54 25.48
CA TRP A 185 11.95 -15.02 26.32
C TRP A 185 11.42 -13.98 27.30
N ARG A 186 12.22 -13.67 28.32
CA ARG A 186 11.95 -12.67 29.35
C ARG A 186 12.95 -11.53 29.23
N GLU A 187 12.56 -10.34 29.66
CA GLU A 187 13.43 -9.19 29.90
C GLU A 187 13.34 -8.77 31.36
#